data_AF-A0A959AYY2-F1
#
_entry.id   AF-A0A959AYY2-F1
#
_cell.length_a   1.000
_cell.length_b   1.000
_cell.length_c   1.000
_cell.angle_alpha   90.00
_cell.angle_beta   90.00
_cell.angle_gamma   90.00
#
_symmetry.space_group_name_H-M   'P 1'
#
loop_
_entity.id
_entity.type
_entity.pdbx_description
1 polymer ?
#
loop_
_entity_poly.entity_id
_entity_poly.type
_entity_poly.pdbx_seq_one_letter_code
_entity_poly.pdbx_strand_id
1 'polypeptide(L)'
;MPNFFFNQFVLDVNHDKINQDFLILRFSRGKGYLSYRNLAFLDRLLAEPGQGALSVCFDWGNEAYALYERKVPGASGHELIRQLELEDDLRVEPIYSESIRWEHKLFQLFLNACAGSENPRYRYNNLTGKLYITSPDGKFFNPKGQSRVALEARVLPRHVISLDTVTFTALSRYDDLAQDDWGKECPKRKKKLRDIEKYIFDPRHSTFRRCFEEEKVKAADKYVRMRPPRRLRKGKQKNRIDFFSLNPKVYPHTKIALLNELLFDAFYPRFGAYFTLEQKLITDGFNSVQFKPADESFSGLAEAPARLIDNVGDPVKLKEIRTILHQEYGLQPRLTK
;
A
#
# COMPACT_ATOMS: atom_id res chain seq x y z
N MET A 1 20.98 11.87 -12.15
CA MET A 1 21.07 10.39 -12.12
C MET A 1 19.83 9.83 -12.79
N PRO A 2 19.94 8.97 -13.81
CA PRO A 2 18.78 8.31 -14.38
C PRO A 2 18.33 7.23 -13.38
N ASN A 3 17.15 7.41 -12.80
CA ASN A 3 16.58 6.46 -11.86
C ASN A 3 15.89 5.34 -12.65
N PHE A 4 16.25 4.08 -12.38
CA PHE A 4 15.56 2.92 -12.93
C PHE A 4 14.33 2.58 -12.08
N PHE A 5 13.16 2.59 -12.70
CA PHE A 5 11.89 2.21 -12.05
C PHE A 5 11.24 1.06 -12.84
N PHE A 6 11.41 -0.17 -12.36
CA PHE A 6 10.78 -1.38 -12.93
C PHE A 6 9.26 -1.46 -12.69
N ASN A 7 8.71 -0.47 -11.98
CA ASN A 7 7.38 -0.38 -11.40
C ASN A 7 6.67 0.92 -11.81
N GLN A 8 7.01 1.43 -13.00
CA GLN A 8 6.36 2.58 -13.61
C GLN A 8 5.26 2.11 -14.57
N PHE A 9 4.12 2.80 -14.57
CA PHE A 9 2.99 2.48 -15.41
C PHE A 9 2.57 3.68 -16.28
N VAL A 10 2.07 3.39 -17.47
CA VAL A 10 1.15 4.29 -18.18
C VAL A 10 -0.23 4.01 -17.61
N LEU A 11 -0.92 5.07 -17.23
CA LEU A 11 -2.24 5.02 -16.63
C LEU A 11 -3.20 5.66 -17.62
N ASP A 12 -4.28 4.96 -17.94
CA ASP A 12 -5.46 5.55 -18.56
C ASP A 12 -6.64 5.43 -17.59
N VAL A 13 -7.40 6.50 -17.45
CA VAL A 13 -8.42 6.67 -16.40
C VAL A 13 -9.77 6.95 -17.03
N ASN A 14 -10.73 6.05 -16.79
CA ASN A 14 -12.11 6.24 -17.20
C ASN A 14 -12.85 7.08 -16.13
N HIS A 15 -12.64 8.39 -16.21
CA HIS A 15 -13.21 9.35 -15.26
C HIS A 15 -14.74 9.35 -15.24
N ASP A 16 -15.40 9.22 -16.40
CA ASP A 16 -16.87 9.16 -16.49
C ASP A 16 -17.43 8.00 -15.66
N LYS A 17 -16.85 6.81 -15.82
CA LYS A 17 -17.25 5.62 -15.06
C LYS A 17 -16.95 5.80 -13.57
N ILE A 18 -15.82 6.39 -13.21
CA ILE A 18 -15.49 6.70 -11.81
C ILE A 18 -16.56 7.62 -11.21
N ASN A 19 -16.91 8.69 -11.91
CA ASN A 19 -17.86 9.69 -11.42
C ASN A 19 -19.29 9.15 -11.35
N GLN A 20 -19.63 8.17 -12.18
CA GLN A 20 -20.90 7.44 -12.15
C GLN A 20 -21.01 6.50 -10.94
N ASP A 21 -19.95 5.74 -10.66
CA ASP A 21 -19.97 4.63 -9.70
C ASP A 21 -19.46 5.03 -8.30
N PHE A 22 -18.70 6.13 -8.19
CA PHE A 22 -18.11 6.60 -6.93
C PHE A 22 -18.37 8.06 -6.63
N LEU A 23 -18.43 8.36 -5.33
CA LEU A 23 -18.44 9.71 -4.78
C LEU A 23 -17.07 9.98 -4.16
N ILE A 24 -16.44 11.08 -4.57
CA ILE A 24 -15.18 11.54 -3.99
C ILE A 24 -15.50 12.80 -3.19
N LEU A 25 -15.18 12.78 -1.90
CA LEU A 25 -15.23 13.95 -1.03
C LEU A 25 -13.83 14.53 -0.86
N ARG A 26 -13.66 15.81 -1.17
CA ARG A 26 -12.46 16.59 -0.85
C ARG A 26 -12.61 17.22 0.52
N PHE A 27 -11.64 16.98 1.37
CA PHE A 27 -11.44 17.66 2.63
C PHE A 27 -10.32 18.68 2.44
N SER A 28 -10.56 19.94 2.78
CA SER A 28 -9.55 21.00 2.67
C SER A 28 -9.52 21.86 3.93
N ARG A 29 -8.32 22.30 4.31
CA ARG A 29 -8.12 23.16 5.48
C ARG A 29 -7.61 24.54 5.07
N GLY A 30 -8.15 25.58 5.70
CA GLY A 30 -7.76 26.96 5.39
C GLY A 30 -6.29 27.31 5.73
N LYS A 31 -5.74 26.69 6.79
CA LYS A 31 -4.35 26.92 7.24
C LYS A 31 -3.70 25.63 7.74
N GLY A 32 -2.39 25.50 7.50
CA GLY A 32 -1.59 24.37 7.99
C GLY A 32 -1.78 23.08 7.20
N TYR A 33 -1.18 22.00 7.69
CA TYR A 33 -1.28 20.69 7.07
C TYR A 33 -2.53 19.95 7.55
N LEU A 34 -3.20 19.28 6.62
CA LEU A 34 -4.26 18.35 6.95
C LEU A 34 -3.61 17.02 7.32
N SER A 35 -3.80 16.62 8.57
CA SER A 35 -3.34 15.33 9.06
C SER A 35 -4.54 14.44 9.33
N TYR A 36 -4.30 13.13 9.43
CA TYR A 36 -5.36 12.20 9.79
C TYR A 36 -6.11 12.61 11.08
N ARG A 37 -5.43 13.21 12.05
CA ARG A 37 -6.04 13.66 13.32
C ARG A 37 -7.21 14.61 13.11
N ASN A 38 -7.12 15.47 12.10
CA ASN A 38 -8.18 16.42 11.74
C ASN A 38 -9.38 15.72 11.09
N LEU A 39 -9.18 14.48 10.64
CA LEU A 39 -10.18 13.63 10.01
C LEU A 39 -10.48 12.39 10.86
N ALA A 40 -10.24 12.44 12.18
CA ALA A 40 -10.45 11.29 13.05
C ALA A 40 -11.93 10.85 13.09
N PHE A 41 -12.87 11.75 12.80
CA PHE A 41 -14.28 11.41 12.63
C PHE A 41 -14.53 10.45 11.46
N LEU A 42 -13.62 10.37 10.47
CA LEU A 42 -13.75 9.40 9.38
C LEU A 42 -13.78 7.98 9.94
N ASP A 43 -13.08 7.69 11.05
CA ASP A 43 -13.13 6.40 11.76
C ASP A 43 -14.58 5.98 12.06
N ARG A 44 -15.48 6.92 12.38
CA ARG A 44 -16.91 6.66 12.66
C ARG A 44 -17.71 6.32 11.41
N LEU A 45 -17.49 7.05 10.32
CA LEU A 45 -18.20 6.82 9.05
C LEU A 45 -17.99 5.39 8.52
N LEU A 46 -16.92 4.73 8.92
CA LEU A 46 -16.50 3.42 8.40
C LEU A 46 -17.01 2.25 9.20
N ALA A 47 -17.40 2.49 10.44
CA ALA A 47 -18.05 1.49 11.27
C ALA A 47 -19.49 1.25 10.82
N GLU A 48 -20.09 2.18 10.06
CA GLU A 48 -21.47 2.07 9.59
C GLU A 48 -21.58 1.22 8.30
N PRO A 49 -22.26 0.06 8.36
CA PRO A 49 -22.42 -0.82 7.21
C PRO A 49 -23.10 -0.10 6.05
N GLY A 50 -22.35 0.08 4.97
CA GLY A 50 -22.89 0.62 3.71
C GLY A 50 -22.96 2.15 3.64
N GLN A 51 -22.32 2.89 4.54
CA GLN A 51 -22.04 4.33 4.38
C GLN A 51 -20.55 4.66 4.53
N GLY A 52 -19.70 3.65 4.80
CA GLY A 52 -18.26 3.82 4.98
C GLY A 52 -17.49 4.19 3.73
N ALA A 53 -16.50 5.07 3.92
CA ALA A 53 -15.50 5.33 2.90
C ALA A 53 -14.71 4.06 2.57
N LEU A 54 -14.52 3.81 1.28
CA LEU A 54 -13.66 2.73 0.79
C LEU A 54 -12.19 3.02 1.09
N SER A 55 -11.78 4.27 0.97
CA SER A 55 -10.40 4.69 1.22
C SER A 55 -10.26 6.19 1.44
N VAL A 56 -9.09 6.58 1.97
CA VAL A 56 -8.62 7.96 2.08
C VAL A 56 -7.27 8.08 1.37
N CYS A 57 -6.98 9.26 0.81
CA CYS A 57 -5.67 9.64 0.31
C CYS A 57 -5.37 11.08 0.71
N PHE A 58 -4.22 11.33 1.35
CA PHE A 58 -3.78 12.68 1.68
C PHE A 58 -2.94 13.26 0.55
N ASP A 59 -3.20 14.52 0.20
CA ASP A 59 -2.22 15.28 -0.57
C ASP A 59 -1.13 15.84 0.34
N TRP A 60 0.04 16.13 -0.22
CA TRP A 60 1.08 16.85 0.50
C TRP A 60 0.63 18.30 0.73
N GLY A 61 -0.08 18.55 1.84
CA GLY A 61 -0.58 19.89 2.13
C GLY A 61 -1.79 19.88 3.05
N ASN A 62 -2.77 20.67 2.66
CA ASN A 62 -4.00 20.95 3.39
C ASN A 62 -5.22 20.18 2.84
N GLU A 63 -5.00 19.19 1.98
CA GLU A 63 -6.08 18.44 1.32
C GLU A 63 -6.00 16.93 1.56
N ALA A 64 -7.16 16.29 1.60
CA ALA A 64 -7.33 14.86 1.54
C ALA A 64 -8.60 14.51 0.76
N TYR A 65 -8.64 13.29 0.24
CA TYR A 65 -9.75 12.77 -0.54
C TYR A 65 -10.25 11.49 0.11
N ALA A 66 -11.56 11.34 0.23
CA ALA A 66 -12.18 10.07 0.64
C ALA A 66 -13.08 9.54 -0.48
N LEU A 67 -12.98 8.24 -0.74
CA LEU A 67 -13.72 7.54 -1.78
C LEU A 67 -14.89 6.79 -1.17
N TYR A 68 -16.07 6.92 -1.75
CA TYR A 68 -17.29 6.19 -1.37
C TYR A 68 -17.90 5.52 -2.59
N GLU A 69 -18.49 4.35 -2.41
CA GLU A 69 -19.30 3.70 -3.44
C GLU A 69 -20.66 4.39 -3.54
N ARG A 70 -21.10 4.71 -4.76
CA ARG A 70 -22.46 5.23 -4.98
C ARG A 70 -23.43 4.07 -4.98
N LYS A 71 -24.24 3.98 -3.93
CA LYS A 71 -25.40 3.07 -3.91
C LYS A 71 -26.52 3.53 -4.85
N VAL A 72 -26.62 4.84 -5.07
CA VAL A 72 -27.63 5.46 -5.94
C VAL A 72 -26.90 6.39 -6.93
N PRO A 73 -27.08 6.18 -8.25
CA PRO A 73 -26.52 7.07 -9.26
C PRO A 73 -26.95 8.52 -9.02
N GLY A 74 -26.01 9.46 -9.09
CA GLY A 74 -26.30 10.90 -8.93
C GLY A 74 -26.42 11.42 -7.49
N ALA A 75 -26.25 10.58 -6.46
CA ALA A 75 -26.26 11.04 -5.05
C ALA A 75 -25.21 12.14 -4.79
N SER A 76 -25.62 13.32 -4.33
CA SER A 76 -24.74 14.50 -4.22
C SER A 76 -23.70 14.43 -3.08
N GLY A 77 -23.81 13.46 -2.17
CA GLY A 77 -22.97 13.39 -0.96
C GLY A 77 -23.33 14.41 0.12
N HIS A 78 -24.31 15.31 -0.12
CA HIS A 78 -24.72 16.32 0.86
C HIS A 78 -25.21 15.73 2.18
N GLU A 79 -25.87 14.57 2.14
CA GLU A 79 -26.33 13.89 3.34
C GLU A 79 -25.15 13.40 4.21
N LEU A 80 -24.12 12.81 3.58
CA LEU A 80 -22.87 12.44 4.26
C LEU A 80 -22.19 13.67 4.86
N ILE A 81 -22.15 14.78 4.12
CA ILE A 81 -21.53 16.03 4.60
C ILE A 81 -22.29 16.60 5.81
N ARG A 82 -23.62 16.56 5.81
CA ARG A 82 -24.45 17.07 6.93
C ARG A 82 -24.22 16.30 8.23
N GLN A 83 -23.88 15.02 8.13
CA GLN A 83 -23.60 14.17 9.28
C GLN A 83 -22.20 14.40 9.88
N LEU A 84 -21.34 15.15 9.19
CA LEU A 84 -19.99 15.44 9.68
C LEU A 84 -20.00 16.61 10.65
N GLU A 85 -19.63 16.35 11.90
CA GLU A 85 -19.22 17.38 12.86
C GLU A 85 -17.83 17.88 12.46
N LEU A 86 -17.76 19.00 11.73
CA LEU A 86 -16.52 19.57 11.22
C LEU A 86 -15.90 20.58 12.19
N GLU A 87 -14.57 20.60 12.27
CA GLU A 87 -13.82 21.71 12.87
C GLU A 87 -14.01 22.99 12.04
N ASP A 88 -13.99 24.17 12.69
CA ASP A 88 -14.30 25.47 12.05
C ASP A 88 -13.48 25.79 10.79
N ASP A 89 -12.28 25.22 10.64
CA ASP A 89 -11.38 25.48 9.51
C ASP A 89 -11.31 24.36 8.47
N LEU A 90 -12.14 23.32 8.63
CA LEU A 90 -12.24 22.17 7.73
C LEU A 90 -13.44 22.33 6.79
N ARG A 91 -13.19 22.24 5.48
CA ARG A 91 -14.20 22.29 4.43
C ARG A 91 -14.32 20.93 3.76
N VAL A 92 -15.55 20.54 3.46
CA VAL A 92 -15.85 19.28 2.76
C VAL A 92 -16.76 19.56 1.58
N GLU A 93 -16.41 19.02 0.43
CA GLU A 93 -17.23 19.14 -0.77
C GLU A 93 -17.10 17.89 -1.66
N PRO A 94 -18.16 17.53 -2.40
CA PRO A 94 -18.06 16.53 -3.44
C PRO A 94 -17.25 17.07 -4.62
N ILE A 95 -16.39 16.24 -5.20
CA ILE A 95 -15.63 16.59 -6.40
C ILE A 95 -15.71 15.48 -7.44
N TYR A 96 -15.44 15.84 -8.69
CA TYR A 96 -15.22 14.88 -9.78
C TYR A 96 -13.78 14.38 -9.75
N SER A 97 -13.55 13.18 -10.29
CA SER A 97 -12.23 12.53 -10.27
C SER A 97 -11.14 13.31 -11.02
N GLU A 98 -11.51 14.03 -12.07
CA GLU A 98 -10.67 14.96 -12.86
C GLU A 98 -10.23 16.17 -12.02
N SER A 99 -10.98 16.51 -10.97
CA SER A 99 -10.66 17.63 -10.08
C SER A 99 -9.56 17.30 -9.07
N ILE A 100 -9.17 16.03 -8.93
CA ILE A 100 -8.00 15.66 -8.15
C ILE A 100 -6.76 16.15 -8.90
N ARG A 101 -6.10 17.16 -8.33
CA ARG A 101 -4.95 17.86 -8.93
C ARG A 101 -3.87 16.93 -9.48
N TRP A 102 -3.65 15.81 -8.82
CA TRP A 102 -2.59 14.88 -9.15
C TRP A 102 -3.16 13.49 -9.44
N GLU A 103 -3.06 13.05 -10.69
CA GLU A 103 -3.58 11.76 -11.13
C GLU A 103 -3.02 10.57 -10.33
N HIS A 104 -1.73 10.60 -9.96
CA HIS A 104 -1.13 9.59 -9.09
C HIS A 104 -1.79 9.49 -7.69
N LYS A 105 -2.47 10.56 -7.22
CA LYS A 105 -3.26 10.55 -5.97
C LYS A 105 -4.61 9.90 -6.18
N LEU A 106 -5.26 10.13 -7.32
CA LEU A 106 -6.47 9.38 -7.70
C LEU A 106 -6.15 7.88 -7.77
N PHE A 107 -5.06 7.50 -8.42
CA PHE A 107 -4.66 6.09 -8.46
C PHE A 107 -4.31 5.54 -7.06
N GLN A 108 -3.59 6.28 -6.22
CA GLN A 108 -3.34 5.89 -4.83
C GLN A 108 -4.65 5.72 -4.03
N LEU A 109 -5.63 6.59 -4.23
CA LEU A 109 -6.93 6.52 -3.55
C LEU A 109 -7.63 5.19 -3.86
N PHE A 110 -7.67 4.80 -5.14
CA PHE A 110 -8.24 3.52 -5.55
C PHE A 110 -7.38 2.31 -5.12
N LEU A 111 -6.04 2.45 -5.14
CA LEU A 111 -5.14 1.40 -4.65
C LEU A 111 -5.35 1.15 -3.14
N ASN A 112 -5.58 2.20 -2.36
CA ASN A 112 -5.96 2.07 -0.94
C ASN A 112 -7.34 1.41 -0.77
N ALA A 113 -8.23 1.56 -1.75
CA ALA A 113 -9.57 0.95 -1.74
C ALA A 113 -9.58 -0.54 -2.06
N CYS A 114 -8.44 -1.16 -2.43
CA CYS A 114 -8.31 -2.63 -2.55
C CYS A 114 -8.66 -3.39 -1.26
N ALA A 115 -8.82 -2.68 -0.15
CA ALA A 115 -9.37 -3.17 1.11
C ALA A 115 -10.77 -3.81 1.00
N GLY A 116 -11.59 -3.46 0.02
CA GLY A 116 -12.87 -4.15 -0.20
C GLY A 116 -12.77 -5.41 -1.06
N SER A 117 -11.57 -5.88 -1.39
CA SER A 117 -11.39 -7.22 -1.95
C SER A 117 -11.68 -8.29 -0.88
N GLU A 118 -12.13 -9.47 -1.31
CA GLU A 118 -12.30 -10.60 -0.39
C GLU A 118 -10.99 -11.01 0.30
N ASN A 119 -9.84 -10.62 -0.27
CA ASN A 119 -8.51 -10.89 0.28
C ASN A 119 -8.29 -10.15 1.61
N PRO A 120 -8.24 -10.88 2.75
CA PRO A 120 -8.12 -10.27 4.07
C PRO A 120 -6.85 -9.47 4.28
N ARG A 121 -5.80 -9.69 3.47
CA ARG A 121 -4.52 -8.97 3.58
C ARG A 121 -4.68 -7.47 3.39
N TYR A 122 -5.60 -7.06 2.51
CA TYR A 122 -5.77 -5.65 2.14
C TYR A 122 -6.84 -4.92 2.96
N ARG A 123 -7.69 -5.67 3.68
CA ARG A 123 -8.95 -5.19 4.28
C ARG A 123 -8.84 -3.99 5.22
N TYR A 124 -7.67 -3.77 5.81
CA TYR A 124 -7.50 -2.75 6.85
C TYR A 124 -6.73 -1.50 6.38
N ASN A 125 -6.52 -1.34 5.07
CA ASN A 125 -5.72 -0.28 4.46
C ASN A 125 -6.48 1.01 4.12
N ASN A 126 -7.73 1.12 4.56
CA ASN A 126 -8.66 2.14 4.08
C ASN A 126 -8.30 3.57 4.54
N LEU A 127 -7.72 3.82 5.73
CA LEU A 127 -7.95 5.14 6.38
C LEU A 127 -6.75 6.00 6.65
N THR A 128 -5.57 5.41 6.84
CA THR A 128 -4.39 6.21 7.18
C THR A 128 -3.77 6.89 5.96
N GLY A 129 -4.44 6.82 4.81
CA GLY A 129 -3.92 7.28 3.52
C GLY A 129 -2.85 6.38 2.94
N LYS A 130 -2.61 5.21 3.55
CA LYS A 130 -1.41 4.39 3.32
C LYS A 130 -1.80 2.92 3.23
N LEU A 131 -1.18 2.25 2.28
CA LEU A 131 -1.34 0.82 2.03
C LEU A 131 -0.12 0.08 2.58
N TYR A 132 -0.34 -0.77 3.59
CA TYR A 132 0.69 -1.63 4.16
C TYR A 132 0.46 -3.10 3.78
N ILE A 133 1.52 -3.74 3.30
CA ILE A 133 1.54 -5.13 2.87
C ILE A 133 2.59 -5.87 3.68
N THR A 134 2.13 -6.74 4.55
CA THR A 134 2.94 -7.60 5.40
C THR A 134 3.28 -8.87 4.63
N SER A 135 4.56 -9.26 4.65
CA SER A 135 4.98 -10.53 4.07
C SER A 135 4.48 -11.68 4.95
N PRO A 136 3.83 -12.73 4.40
CA PRO A 136 3.33 -13.88 5.15
C PRO A 136 4.44 -14.86 5.59
N ASP A 137 5.72 -14.45 5.60
CA ASP A 137 6.83 -15.34 5.88
C ASP A 137 6.92 -15.70 7.38
N GLY A 138 6.75 -16.98 7.71
CA GLY A 138 6.95 -17.52 9.06
C GLY A 138 8.40 -17.47 9.54
N LYS A 139 9.38 -17.29 8.65
CA LYS A 139 10.79 -17.04 9.01
C LYS A 139 11.01 -15.64 9.58
N PHE A 140 10.04 -14.73 9.42
CA PHE A 140 10.02 -13.46 10.16
C PHE A 140 9.66 -13.71 11.63
N PHE A 141 10.64 -14.23 12.36
CA PHE A 141 10.54 -14.50 13.79
C PHE A 141 10.45 -13.18 14.55
N ASN A 142 9.25 -12.84 15.04
CA ASN A 142 9.05 -11.72 15.95
C ASN A 142 8.32 -12.21 17.20
N PRO A 143 9.04 -12.55 18.27
CA PRO A 143 8.41 -12.85 19.55
C PRO A 143 7.62 -11.63 20.06
N LYS A 144 6.65 -11.87 20.95
CA LYS A 144 5.82 -10.83 21.57
C LYS A 144 6.68 -9.66 22.05
N GLY A 145 6.31 -8.44 21.68
CA GLY A 145 7.04 -7.21 22.03
C GLY A 145 8.16 -6.79 21.06
N GLN A 146 8.34 -7.42 19.90
CA GLN A 146 9.31 -7.00 18.88
C GLN A 146 8.69 -6.23 17.69
N SER A 147 9.55 -5.73 16.80
CA SER A 147 9.15 -4.88 15.67
C SER A 147 8.85 -5.70 14.42
N ARG A 148 7.65 -5.56 13.89
CA ARG A 148 7.19 -6.15 12.63
C ARG A 148 7.55 -5.29 11.44
N VAL A 149 7.61 -5.91 10.26
CA VAL A 149 8.00 -5.26 9.01
C VAL A 149 6.88 -5.42 8.00
N ALA A 150 6.65 -4.37 7.23
CA ALA A 150 5.72 -4.37 6.12
C ALA A 150 6.32 -3.58 4.95
N LEU A 151 5.73 -3.72 3.78
CA LEU A 151 5.91 -2.81 2.66
C LEU A 151 4.84 -1.73 2.74
N GLU A 152 5.22 -0.48 2.56
CA GLU A 152 4.31 0.60 2.23
C GLU A 152 4.30 0.76 0.71
N ALA A 153 3.14 0.57 0.10
CA ALA A 153 2.94 0.83 -1.32
C ALA A 153 2.53 2.29 -1.53
N ARG A 154 3.32 3.04 -2.28
CA ARG A 154 3.07 4.46 -2.59
C ARG A 154 3.15 4.72 -4.08
N VAL A 155 2.10 5.28 -4.65
CA VAL A 155 2.11 5.82 -6.00
C VAL A 155 2.78 7.20 -5.96
N LEU A 156 3.88 7.33 -6.68
CA LEU A 156 4.65 8.56 -6.87
C LEU A 156 4.23 9.23 -8.19
N PRO A 157 4.63 10.50 -8.43
CA PRO A 157 4.45 11.14 -9.73
C PRO A 157 4.96 10.26 -10.88
N ARG A 158 4.32 10.39 -12.05
CA ARG A 158 4.53 9.52 -13.23
C ARG A 158 4.16 8.06 -12.99
N HIS A 159 3.25 7.80 -12.05
CA HIS A 159 2.65 6.49 -11.76
C HIS A 159 3.68 5.40 -11.42
N VAL A 160 4.68 5.76 -10.62
CA VAL A 160 5.68 4.82 -10.09
C VAL A 160 5.22 4.29 -8.74
N ILE A 161 5.12 2.97 -8.57
CA ILE A 161 4.65 2.36 -7.30
C ILE A 161 5.83 2.00 -6.39
N SER A 162 6.28 2.93 -5.55
CA SER A 162 7.31 2.66 -4.54
C SER A 162 6.87 1.60 -3.52
N LEU A 163 7.78 0.67 -3.20
CA LEU A 163 7.57 -0.39 -2.20
C LEU A 163 8.60 -0.26 -1.08
N ASP A 164 8.27 0.57 -0.09
CA ASP A 164 9.18 0.94 0.98
C ASP A 164 9.06 0.00 2.17
N THR A 165 10.19 -0.55 2.64
CA THR A 165 10.17 -1.39 3.84
C THR A 165 10.02 -0.52 5.08
N VAL A 166 8.89 -0.65 5.77
CA VAL A 166 8.56 0.07 7.00
C VAL A 166 8.60 -0.86 8.21
N THR A 167 8.78 -0.28 9.40
CA THR A 167 8.85 -1.02 10.66
C THR A 167 7.75 -0.55 11.62
N PHE A 168 6.99 -1.50 12.12
CA PHE A 168 5.98 -1.34 13.16
C PHE A 168 6.55 -1.88 14.48
N THR A 169 6.69 -1.03 15.49
CA THR A 169 7.24 -1.44 16.79
C THR A 169 6.15 -1.48 17.84
N ALA A 170 6.12 -2.53 18.65
CA ALA A 170 5.19 -2.64 19.78
C ALA A 170 5.38 -1.48 20.77
N LEU A 171 4.28 -0.94 21.30
CA LEU A 171 4.29 0.16 22.26
C LEU A 171 4.84 -0.24 23.63
N SER A 172 4.91 -1.55 23.94
CA SER A 172 5.66 -2.03 25.11
C SER A 172 7.15 -1.66 25.07
N ARG A 173 7.69 -1.25 23.91
CA ARG A 173 9.04 -0.69 23.76
C ARG A 173 9.04 0.84 23.76
N TYR A 174 8.16 1.45 24.55
CA TYR A 174 7.99 2.90 24.58
C TYR A 174 9.31 3.64 24.82
N ASP A 175 10.09 3.20 25.81
CA ASP A 175 11.37 3.85 26.16
C ASP A 175 12.36 3.81 24.99
N ASP A 176 12.50 2.67 24.32
CA ASP A 176 13.35 2.54 23.13
C ASP A 176 12.92 3.48 22.00
N LEU A 177 11.61 3.72 21.88
CA LEU A 177 11.06 4.60 20.84
C LEU A 177 11.18 6.07 21.22
N ALA A 178 11.08 6.40 22.50
CA ALA A 178 11.11 7.75 23.05
C ALA A 178 12.53 8.33 23.16
N GLN A 179 13.55 7.47 23.10
CA GLN A 179 14.96 7.87 23.18
C GLN A 179 15.56 8.30 21.82
N ASP A 180 16.65 9.07 21.87
CA ASP A 180 17.49 9.43 20.73
C ASP A 180 18.60 8.38 20.44
N ASP A 181 19.47 8.66 19.47
CA ASP A 181 20.62 7.79 19.14
C ASP A 181 21.69 7.76 20.25
N TRP A 182 21.55 8.56 21.32
CA TRP A 182 22.37 8.50 22.53
C TRP A 182 21.62 7.92 23.74
N GLY A 183 20.39 7.44 23.54
CA GLY A 183 19.53 6.81 24.56
C GLY A 183 19.04 7.77 25.62
N LYS A 184 19.21 9.06 25.36
CA LYS A 184 18.62 10.07 26.19
C LYS A 184 17.18 10.23 25.76
N GLU A 185 16.35 10.53 26.75
CA GLU A 185 14.96 10.83 26.48
C GLU A 185 14.83 11.99 25.48
N CYS A 186 14.03 11.80 24.44
CA CYS A 186 13.83 12.80 23.40
C CYS A 186 12.38 13.34 23.42
N PRO A 187 12.16 14.58 23.88
CA PRO A 187 10.81 15.18 23.94
C PRO A 187 10.09 15.19 22.58
N LYS A 188 10.82 15.44 21.49
CA LYS A 188 10.28 15.41 20.11
C LYS A 188 9.73 14.03 19.74
N ARG A 189 10.44 12.95 20.12
CA ARG A 189 10.01 11.58 19.85
C ARG A 189 8.85 11.17 20.75
N LYS A 190 8.84 11.57 22.03
CA LYS A 190 7.69 11.38 22.93
C LYS A 190 6.43 12.04 22.37
N LYS A 191 6.52 13.30 21.94
CA LYS A 191 5.40 14.01 21.29
C LYS A 191 4.92 13.23 20.06
N LYS A 192 5.83 12.86 19.16
CA LYS A 192 5.50 12.05 17.97
C LYS A 192 4.84 10.71 18.32
N LEU A 193 5.25 10.02 19.37
CA LEU A 193 4.67 8.73 19.80
C LEU A 193 3.26 8.87 20.33
N ARG A 194 2.98 9.92 21.10
CA ARG A 194 1.61 10.26 21.47
C ARG A 194 0.79 10.54 20.22
N ASP A 195 1.43 11.13 19.21
CA ASP A 195 0.73 11.70 18.08
C ASP A 195 0.45 10.76 16.91
N ILE A 196 1.30 9.76 16.71
CA ILE A 196 1.20 8.81 15.60
C ILE A 196 0.03 7.85 15.76
N GLU A 197 -0.47 7.34 14.65
CA GLU A 197 -1.50 6.31 14.59
C GLU A 197 -1.00 5.00 15.22
N LYS A 198 -1.92 4.29 15.88
CA LYS A 198 -1.65 3.01 16.54
C LYS A 198 -2.35 1.89 15.76
N TYR A 199 -1.73 0.73 15.74
CA TYR A 199 -2.15 -0.42 14.96
C TYR A 199 -2.20 -1.68 15.83
N ILE A 200 -3.05 -2.61 15.47
CA ILE A 200 -3.11 -3.97 16.02
C ILE A 200 -2.75 -4.92 14.88
N PHE A 201 -1.89 -5.89 15.17
CA PHE A 201 -1.56 -6.92 14.20
C PHE A 201 -2.58 -8.05 14.30
N ASP A 202 -3.21 -8.38 13.17
CA ASP A 202 -4.06 -9.54 13.00
C ASP A 202 -3.18 -10.74 12.59
N PRO A 203 -2.93 -11.71 13.47
CA PRO A 203 -2.09 -12.86 13.15
C PRO A 203 -2.76 -13.83 12.18
N ARG A 204 -4.10 -13.87 12.11
CA ARG A 204 -4.84 -14.80 11.25
C ARG A 204 -4.63 -14.45 9.78
N HIS A 205 -4.64 -13.16 9.48
CA HIS A 205 -4.47 -12.64 8.12
C HIS A 205 -3.10 -12.00 7.89
N SER A 206 -2.23 -12.09 8.89
CA SER A 206 -0.90 -11.48 8.91
C SER A 206 -0.93 -10.05 8.40
N THR A 207 -1.75 -9.16 8.97
CA THR A 207 -1.97 -7.79 8.48
C THR A 207 -2.15 -6.81 9.64
N PHE A 208 -2.03 -5.51 9.39
CA PHE A 208 -2.25 -4.47 10.40
C PHE A 208 -3.60 -3.84 10.23
N ARG A 209 -4.37 -3.81 11.31
CA ARG A 209 -5.53 -2.93 11.43
C ARG A 209 -5.24 -1.75 12.32
N ARG A 210 -5.94 -0.65 12.10
CA ARG A 210 -5.92 0.48 13.02
C ARG A 210 -6.48 0.05 14.38
N CYS A 211 -5.92 0.62 15.44
CA CYS A 211 -6.48 0.55 16.79
C CYS A 211 -7.25 1.84 17.05
N PHE A 212 -8.55 1.74 17.30
CA PHE A 212 -9.34 2.89 17.75
C PHE A 212 -9.11 3.15 19.25
N GLU A 213 -9.38 4.37 19.71
CA GLU A 213 -9.08 4.77 21.10
C GLU A 213 -10.02 4.08 22.09
N GLU A 214 -11.24 3.78 21.66
CA GLU A 214 -12.28 3.07 22.39
C GLU A 214 -11.90 1.60 22.65
N GLU A 215 -11.01 1.05 21.82
CA GLU A 215 -10.53 -0.32 21.96
C GLU A 215 -9.53 -0.41 23.13
N LYS A 216 -9.95 -1.07 24.22
CA LYS A 216 -9.13 -1.35 25.42
C LYS A 216 -8.08 -2.44 25.15
N VAL A 217 -7.15 -2.19 24.23
CA VAL A 217 -6.06 -3.11 23.88
C VAL A 217 -4.79 -2.79 24.69
N LYS A 218 -4.10 -3.84 25.15
CA LYS A 218 -2.85 -3.73 25.92
C LYS A 218 -1.73 -3.13 25.07
N ALA A 219 -0.82 -2.39 25.70
CA ALA A 219 0.31 -1.75 25.01
C ALA A 219 1.23 -2.75 24.30
N ALA A 220 1.32 -4.00 24.78
CA ALA A 220 2.11 -5.06 24.15
C ALA A 220 1.55 -5.49 22.77
N ASP A 221 0.26 -5.28 22.54
CA ASP A 221 -0.45 -5.67 21.32
C ASP A 221 -0.73 -4.46 20.40
N LYS A 222 -0.38 -3.26 20.85
CA LYS A 222 -0.42 -2.01 20.07
C LYS A 222 0.93 -1.76 19.41
N TYR A 223 0.92 -1.38 18.14
CA TYR A 223 2.09 -1.07 17.33
C TYR A 223 2.03 0.35 16.80
N VAL A 224 3.20 0.95 16.59
CA VAL A 224 3.34 2.24 15.90
C VAL A 224 4.31 2.09 14.73
N ARG A 225 4.06 2.79 13.63
CA ARG A 225 4.97 2.85 12.48
C ARG A 225 6.17 3.74 12.79
N MET A 226 7.05 3.25 13.65
CA MET A 226 8.25 3.93 14.10
C MET A 226 9.33 2.91 14.42
N ARG A 227 10.56 3.24 14.05
CA ARG A 227 11.74 2.41 14.34
C ARG A 227 12.54 3.00 15.51
N PRO A 228 13.01 2.17 16.45
CA PRO A 228 13.98 2.61 17.44
C PRO A 228 15.27 3.17 16.79
N PRO A 229 15.97 4.07 17.50
CA PRO A 229 17.33 4.52 17.19
C PRO A 229 18.27 3.34 16.91
N ARG A 230 19.31 3.53 16.08
CA ARG A 230 20.08 2.40 15.50
C ARG A 230 20.59 1.42 16.56
N ARG A 231 21.12 1.95 17.65
CA ARG A 231 21.71 1.18 18.74
C ARG A 231 20.70 0.43 19.62
N LEU A 232 19.44 0.86 19.64
CA LEU A 232 18.37 0.26 20.45
C LEU A 232 17.60 -0.80 19.65
N ARG A 233 18.02 -1.09 18.42
CA ARG A 233 17.40 -2.11 17.58
C ARG A 233 17.83 -3.49 18.09
N LYS A 234 16.86 -4.33 18.39
CA LYS A 234 17.09 -5.76 18.61
C LYS A 234 17.28 -6.41 17.21
N GLY A 235 18.48 -6.93 16.94
CA GLY A 235 18.88 -7.52 15.65
C GLY A 235 19.93 -6.70 14.89
N LYS A 236 20.97 -7.37 14.37
CA LYS A 236 22.11 -6.74 13.66
C LYS A 236 21.78 -6.33 12.21
N GLN A 237 20.75 -6.93 11.58
CA GLN A 237 20.43 -6.68 10.18
C GLN A 237 19.28 -5.67 10.02
N LYS A 238 19.33 -4.89 8.92
CA LYS A 238 18.17 -4.14 8.45
C LYS A 238 17.13 -5.20 8.07
N ASN A 239 15.97 -5.22 8.72
CA ASN A 239 14.85 -6.02 8.23
C ASN A 239 14.61 -5.65 6.76
N ARG A 240 14.77 -6.61 5.88
CA ARG A 240 14.65 -6.47 4.43
C ARG A 240 13.62 -7.47 3.95
N ILE A 241 12.76 -6.99 3.07
CA ILE A 241 11.96 -7.85 2.21
C ILE A 241 12.72 -7.84 0.89
N ASP A 242 13.12 -9.03 0.44
CA ASP A 242 13.91 -9.16 -0.78
C ASP A 242 13.12 -8.63 -1.96
N PHE A 243 13.83 -7.97 -2.87
CA PHE A 243 13.18 -7.37 -4.04
C PHE A 243 12.58 -8.45 -4.94
N PHE A 244 13.36 -9.50 -5.21
CA PHE A 244 13.03 -10.62 -6.07
C PHE A 244 13.82 -11.86 -5.61
N SER A 245 13.31 -13.05 -5.92
CA SER A 245 13.95 -14.33 -5.60
C SER A 245 13.53 -15.35 -6.65
N LEU A 246 14.50 -16.15 -7.12
CA LEU A 246 14.24 -17.31 -7.96
C LEU A 246 13.81 -18.54 -7.15
N ASN A 247 14.11 -18.54 -5.85
CA ASN A 247 13.63 -19.59 -4.96
C ASN A 247 12.11 -19.45 -4.78
N PRO A 248 11.30 -20.44 -5.18
CA PRO A 248 9.83 -20.34 -5.22
C PRO A 248 9.20 -20.37 -3.84
N LYS A 249 9.89 -20.93 -2.84
CA LYS A 249 9.45 -20.84 -1.44
C LYS A 249 9.65 -19.44 -0.88
N VAL A 250 10.53 -18.65 -1.49
CA VAL A 250 10.85 -17.27 -1.08
C VAL A 250 10.13 -16.25 -1.97
N TYR A 251 9.91 -16.56 -3.25
CA TYR A 251 9.32 -15.65 -4.24
C TYR A 251 8.00 -14.99 -3.78
N PRO A 252 7.01 -15.71 -3.23
CA PRO A 252 5.76 -15.12 -2.73
C PRO A 252 5.93 -14.04 -1.66
N HIS A 253 7.10 -14.02 -1.02
CA HIS A 253 7.45 -13.09 0.05
C HIS A 253 8.24 -11.87 -0.44
N THR A 254 8.56 -11.80 -1.74
CA THR A 254 9.36 -10.72 -2.34
C THR A 254 8.52 -9.50 -2.69
N LYS A 255 9.17 -8.35 -2.86
CA LYS A 255 8.49 -7.09 -3.25
C LYS A 255 7.73 -7.23 -4.57
N ILE A 256 8.33 -7.86 -5.57
CA ILE A 256 7.71 -8.04 -6.89
C ILE A 256 6.48 -8.94 -6.82
N ALA A 257 6.55 -10.07 -6.10
CA ALA A 257 5.39 -10.93 -5.95
C ALA A 257 4.23 -10.22 -5.22
N LEU A 258 4.54 -9.49 -4.15
CA LEU A 258 3.55 -8.72 -3.39
C LEU A 258 2.94 -7.57 -4.22
N LEU A 259 3.71 -6.94 -5.11
CA LEU A 259 3.19 -5.95 -6.06
C LEU A 259 2.24 -6.58 -7.07
N ASN A 260 2.63 -7.73 -7.63
CA ASN A 260 1.79 -8.45 -8.59
C ASN A 260 0.48 -8.91 -7.96
N GLU A 261 0.51 -9.43 -6.74
CA GLU A 261 -0.70 -9.79 -6.00
C GLU A 261 -1.60 -8.57 -5.78
N LEU A 262 -1.03 -7.44 -5.35
CA LEU A 262 -1.78 -6.20 -5.17
C LEU A 262 -2.44 -5.74 -6.48
N LEU A 263 -1.69 -5.66 -7.57
CA LEU A 263 -2.20 -5.11 -8.82
C LEU A 263 -3.17 -6.06 -9.51
N PHE A 264 -2.79 -7.32 -9.69
CA PHE A 264 -3.56 -8.23 -10.54
C PHE A 264 -4.60 -9.05 -9.79
N ASP A 265 -4.39 -9.31 -8.49
CA ASP A 265 -5.32 -10.16 -7.73
C ASP A 265 -6.27 -9.33 -6.85
N ALA A 266 -5.88 -8.10 -6.48
CA ALA A 266 -6.72 -7.23 -5.66
C ALA A 266 -7.25 -5.99 -6.40
N PHE A 267 -6.42 -5.31 -7.19
CA PHE A 267 -6.81 -4.07 -7.85
C PHE A 267 -7.61 -4.33 -9.13
N TYR A 268 -7.03 -5.04 -10.11
CA TYR A 268 -7.62 -5.25 -11.43
C TYR A 268 -9.02 -5.89 -11.41
N PRO A 269 -9.28 -6.95 -10.63
CA PRO A 269 -10.61 -7.57 -10.60
C PRO A 269 -11.71 -6.62 -10.15
N ARG A 270 -11.37 -5.61 -9.35
CA ARG A 270 -12.32 -4.64 -8.81
C ARG A 270 -12.36 -3.33 -9.59
N PHE A 271 -11.20 -2.88 -10.08
CA PHE A 271 -11.03 -1.54 -10.61
C PHE A 271 -10.55 -1.47 -12.06
N GLY A 272 -10.39 -2.63 -12.73
CA GLY A 272 -9.91 -2.70 -14.12
C GLY A 272 -10.83 -2.02 -15.14
N ALA A 273 -12.11 -1.80 -14.81
CA ALA A 273 -13.02 -1.05 -15.66
C ALA A 273 -12.85 0.48 -15.55
N TYR A 274 -12.14 0.96 -14.52
CA TYR A 274 -11.89 2.39 -14.28
C TYR A 274 -10.45 2.80 -14.61
N PHE A 275 -9.52 1.85 -14.58
CA PHE A 275 -8.10 2.08 -14.80
C PHE A 275 -7.52 1.02 -15.72
N THR A 276 -6.82 1.47 -16.75
CA THR A 276 -5.93 0.63 -17.56
C THR A 276 -4.49 0.90 -17.13
N LEU A 277 -3.76 -0.14 -16.72
CA LEU A 277 -2.36 -0.06 -16.30
C LEU A 277 -1.47 -0.81 -17.29
N GLU A 278 -0.67 -0.07 -18.04
CA GLU A 278 0.35 -0.67 -18.91
C GLU A 278 1.72 -0.44 -18.28
N GLN A 279 2.51 -1.50 -18.11
CA GLN A 279 3.85 -1.34 -17.56
C GLN A 279 4.72 -0.57 -18.55
N LYS A 280 5.28 0.56 -18.11
CA LYS A 280 6.13 1.38 -18.97
C LYS A 280 7.48 0.70 -19.17
N LEU A 281 7.78 0.31 -20.41
CA LEU A 281 9.12 -0.07 -20.81
C LEU A 281 10.00 1.19 -20.88
N ILE A 282 11.10 1.18 -20.14
CA ILE A 282 12.14 2.22 -20.23
C ILE A 282 13.14 1.71 -21.25
N THR A 283 13.24 2.34 -22.42
CA THR A 283 14.09 1.86 -23.53
C THR A 283 15.47 2.52 -23.57
N ASP A 284 15.66 3.66 -22.90
CA ASP A 284 16.85 4.49 -23.08
C ASP A 284 17.75 4.52 -21.83
N GLY A 285 19.03 4.14 -22.00
CA GLY A 285 20.10 4.42 -21.04
C GLY A 285 20.52 3.29 -20.09
N PHE A 286 20.52 2.02 -20.53
CA PHE A 286 20.96 0.91 -19.68
C PHE A 286 22.49 0.80 -19.54
N ASN A 287 22.98 0.97 -18.31
CA ASN A 287 23.93 0.00 -17.76
C ASN A 287 23.06 -1.12 -17.18
N SER A 288 22.91 -2.23 -17.89
CA SER A 288 22.20 -3.40 -17.39
C SER A 288 22.87 -3.84 -16.08
N VAL A 289 22.11 -3.84 -14.98
CA VAL A 289 22.55 -4.57 -13.79
C VAL A 289 22.32 -6.04 -14.11
N GLN A 290 23.37 -6.73 -14.57
CA GLN A 290 23.34 -8.17 -14.69
C GLN A 290 23.12 -8.76 -13.30
N PHE A 291 21.97 -9.40 -13.09
CA PHE A 291 21.77 -10.24 -11.93
C PHE A 291 22.55 -11.53 -12.17
N LYS A 292 23.49 -11.86 -11.29
CA LYS A 292 24.11 -13.19 -11.31
C LYS A 292 22.99 -14.22 -11.11
N PRO A 293 22.92 -15.27 -11.96
CA PRO A 293 22.06 -16.41 -11.69
C PRO A 293 22.38 -16.93 -10.28
N ALA A 294 21.36 -17.22 -9.49
CA ALA A 294 21.57 -17.97 -8.26
C ALA A 294 22.04 -19.38 -8.63
N ASP A 295 22.95 -19.96 -7.85
CA ASP A 295 23.45 -21.33 -8.04
C ASP A 295 22.36 -22.42 -7.78
N GLU A 296 21.14 -22.01 -7.40
CA GLU A 296 20.01 -22.92 -7.13
C GLU A 296 19.19 -23.16 -8.41
N SER A 297 18.86 -24.44 -8.66
CA SER A 297 18.07 -24.85 -9.84
C SER A 297 16.67 -24.23 -9.85
N PHE A 298 16.28 -23.70 -11.01
CA PHE A 298 14.97 -23.09 -11.29
C PHE A 298 13.76 -24.04 -11.22
N SER A 299 13.95 -25.34 -10.95
CA SER A 299 12.90 -26.36 -11.02
C SER A 299 11.66 -26.06 -10.18
N GLY A 300 11.82 -25.37 -9.06
CA GLY A 300 10.67 -25.09 -8.19
C GLY A 300 9.77 -23.94 -8.66
N LEU A 301 10.20 -23.10 -9.63
CA LEU A 301 9.39 -21.97 -10.11
C LEU A 301 8.15 -22.47 -10.87
N ALA A 302 8.16 -23.73 -11.31
CA ALA A 302 7.00 -24.44 -11.85
C ALA A 302 5.81 -24.51 -10.87
N GLU A 303 6.07 -24.46 -9.56
CA GLU A 303 5.04 -24.56 -8.52
C GLU A 303 4.54 -23.20 -7.99
N ALA A 304 5.22 -22.10 -8.32
CA ALA A 304 4.84 -20.74 -7.90
C ALA A 304 4.47 -19.89 -9.12
N PRO A 305 3.31 -19.20 -9.14
CA PRO A 305 2.93 -18.39 -10.29
C PRO A 305 3.86 -17.16 -10.42
N ALA A 306 4.93 -17.29 -11.20
CA ALA A 306 5.68 -16.16 -11.71
C ALA A 306 4.91 -15.58 -12.89
N ARG A 307 4.47 -14.32 -12.75
CA ARG A 307 3.83 -13.58 -13.85
C ARG A 307 4.91 -12.82 -14.58
N LEU A 308 5.26 -13.31 -15.76
CA LEU A 308 6.02 -12.55 -16.74
C LEU A 308 5.00 -11.72 -17.52
N ILE A 309 5.13 -10.39 -17.41
CA ILE A 309 4.36 -9.48 -18.23
C ILE A 309 5.00 -9.52 -19.62
N ASP A 310 4.26 -10.12 -20.54
CA ASP A 310 4.64 -10.21 -21.94
C ASP A 310 4.29 -8.89 -22.65
N ASN A 311 5.31 -8.06 -22.84
CA ASN A 311 5.20 -6.83 -23.64
C ASN A 311 5.74 -7.03 -25.06
N VAL A 312 5.91 -8.28 -25.50
CA VAL A 312 6.46 -8.58 -26.81
C VAL A 312 5.31 -8.59 -27.82
N GLY A 313 5.04 -7.44 -28.42
CA GLY A 313 4.10 -7.31 -29.55
C GLY A 313 4.51 -8.08 -30.81
N ASP A 314 5.60 -8.83 -30.76
CA ASP A 314 6.13 -9.70 -31.81
C ASP A 314 5.83 -11.18 -31.47
N PRO A 315 4.89 -11.83 -32.20
CA PRO A 315 4.50 -13.22 -31.96
C PRO A 315 5.65 -14.23 -32.06
N VAL A 316 6.69 -13.93 -32.85
CA VAL A 316 7.85 -14.82 -33.05
C VAL A 316 8.75 -14.80 -31.82
N LYS A 317 9.11 -13.61 -31.35
CA LYS A 317 9.89 -13.44 -30.11
C LYS A 317 9.13 -13.93 -28.89
N LEU A 318 7.81 -13.77 -28.87
CA LEU A 318 6.98 -14.36 -27.82
C LEU A 318 7.09 -15.89 -27.80
N LYS A 319 7.06 -16.53 -28.96
CA LYS A 319 7.26 -17.97 -29.07
C LYS A 319 8.64 -18.38 -28.58
N GLU A 320 9.69 -17.64 -28.96
CA GLU A 320 11.06 -17.88 -28.49
C GLU A 320 11.20 -17.75 -26.97
N ILE A 321 10.65 -16.69 -26.38
CA ILE A 321 10.68 -16.49 -24.92
C ILE A 321 9.91 -17.61 -24.22
N ARG A 322 8.74 -18.00 -24.71
CA ARG A 322 7.98 -19.15 -24.16
C ARG A 322 8.79 -20.43 -24.24
N THR A 323 9.50 -20.65 -25.35
CA THR A 323 10.39 -21.80 -25.53
C THR A 323 11.54 -21.78 -24.54
N ILE A 324 12.23 -20.64 -24.36
CA ILE A 324 13.33 -20.49 -23.39
C ILE A 324 12.81 -20.72 -21.97
N LEU A 325 11.68 -20.11 -21.60
CA LEU A 325 11.08 -20.27 -20.27
C LEU A 325 10.71 -21.72 -19.97
N HIS A 326 10.22 -22.43 -20.98
CA HIS A 326 9.89 -23.84 -20.85
C HIS A 326 11.14 -24.72 -20.77
N GLN A 327 12.12 -24.51 -21.66
CA GLN A 327 13.31 -25.35 -21.79
C GLN A 327 14.29 -25.15 -20.64
N GLU A 328 14.56 -23.90 -20.25
CA GLU A 328 15.56 -23.59 -19.22
C GLU A 328 14.97 -23.63 -17.82
N TYR A 329 13.68 -23.30 -17.67
CA TYR A 329 13.08 -23.06 -16.36
C TYR A 329 11.83 -23.92 -16.07
N GLY A 330 11.40 -24.79 -17.00
CA GLY A 330 10.24 -25.66 -16.82
C GLY A 330 8.90 -24.91 -16.70
N LEU A 331 8.86 -23.62 -17.04
CA LEU A 331 7.69 -22.77 -16.87
C LEU A 331 6.74 -22.88 -18.06
N GLN A 332 5.46 -23.18 -17.79
CA GLN A 332 4.41 -23.11 -18.81
C GLN A 332 3.55 -21.85 -18.61
N PRO A 333 3.34 -21.04 -19.67
CA PRO A 333 2.49 -19.86 -19.57
C PRO A 333 1.04 -20.28 -19.29
N ARG A 334 0.43 -19.68 -18.26
CA ARG A 334 -1.03 -19.72 -18.07
C ARG A 334 -1.62 -18.43 -18.60
N LEU A 335 -2.41 -18.54 -19.67
CA LEU A 335 -3.25 -17.43 -20.12
C LEU A 335 -4.31 -17.18 -19.04
N THR A 336 -4.22 -16.03 -18.39
CA THR A 336 -5.33 -15.50 -17.59
C THR A 336 -6.17 -14.65 -18.52
N LYS A 337 -7.45 -15.02 -18.68
CA LYS A 337 -8.42 -14.22 -19.43
C LYS A 337 -8.80 -12.99 -18.64
#